data_AF-A0A7K9LXA9-F1
#
_entry.id   AF-A0A7K9LXA9-F1
#
_cell.length_a   1.000
_cell.length_b   1.000
_cell.length_c   1.000
_cell.angle_alpha   90.00
_cell.angle_beta   90.00
_cell.angle_gamma   90.00
#
_symmetry.space_group_name_H-M   'P 1'
#
loop_
_entity.id
_entity.type
_entity.pdbx_description
1 polymer ?
#
loop_
_entity_poly.entity_id
_entity_poly.type
_entity_poly.pdbx_seq_one_letter_code
_entity_poly.pdbx_strand_id
1 'polypeptide(L)'
;RQRGPRLSALPAHLLQNIVSKHSSQFRGNAQHDALEFLLWLLDRMHEDLGAASPAQQTRVPEEPGEDGSGGAGSSPPAAQHPRGQSFVQSHFQAQYRSSLTCPHCLKQSNTFDPFLCISLPIPLRQTRALNVTLVLQCERRRFVRVGLAVPLLGTVAELREMVAREGRIPPEQVILAEVSPRGFLRSLGDAEELGAAGEGAPLYAFQPPPARHTARQVPAGALPPRCPPFHCPPPVGGGAGVSALSRVSPAVPRFGPPLVLREERGVSWEQLQHSILAQLRALLRGEVRAQGAGALFRIRLAGGSAPCAYLSPQDPRPLCHPAVDRALQLSGVGGPPHVKLTVEWDVSTKERLFGNIQEEVVQDAESVRLQQQAHRQQHSCTLDECFQLYTKEEQV
;
A
#
# COMPACT_ATOMS: atom_id res chain seq x y z
N ARG A 1 -26.25 -9.71 -57.20
CA ARG A 1 -26.07 -9.81 -55.74
C ARG A 1 -27.28 -9.15 -55.07
N GLN A 2 -28.33 -9.92 -54.77
CA GLN A 2 -29.47 -9.41 -54.00
C GLN A 2 -28.98 -9.11 -52.58
N ARG A 3 -29.17 -7.87 -52.13
CA ARG A 3 -28.95 -7.47 -50.73
C ARG A 3 -30.04 -8.17 -49.92
N GLY A 4 -29.65 -9.02 -48.97
CA GLY A 4 -30.57 -9.62 -48.01
C GLY A 4 -31.35 -8.55 -47.23
N PRO A 5 -32.50 -8.90 -46.64
CA PRO A 5 -33.35 -7.94 -45.93
C PRO A 5 -32.55 -7.27 -44.81
N ARG A 6 -32.63 -5.93 -44.74
CA ARG A 6 -32.13 -5.18 -43.57
C ARG A 6 -33.02 -5.56 -42.39
N LEU A 7 -32.49 -6.37 -41.47
CA LEU A 7 -33.12 -6.60 -40.17
C LEU A 7 -33.22 -5.26 -39.45
N SER A 8 -34.43 -4.71 -39.36
CA SER A 8 -34.73 -3.56 -38.51
C SER A 8 -34.73 -4.02 -37.06
N ALA A 9 -34.03 -3.30 -36.18
CA ALA A 9 -34.08 -3.58 -34.74
C ALA A 9 -35.52 -3.52 -34.23
N LEU A 10 -35.92 -4.54 -33.46
CA LEU A 10 -37.24 -4.59 -32.83
C LEU A 10 -37.36 -3.44 -31.80
N PRO A 11 -38.44 -2.64 -31.84
CA PRO A 11 -38.74 -1.66 -30.80
C PRO A 11 -38.81 -2.30 -29.41
N ALA A 12 -38.21 -1.65 -28.41
CA ALA A 12 -38.09 -2.19 -27.05
C ALA A 12 -39.43 -2.60 -26.41
N HIS A 13 -40.49 -1.80 -26.62
CA HIS A 13 -41.83 -2.11 -26.10
C HIS A 13 -42.44 -3.36 -26.74
N LEU A 14 -42.14 -3.64 -28.01
CA LEU A 14 -42.60 -4.86 -28.69
C LEU A 14 -41.85 -6.08 -28.14
N LEU A 15 -40.53 -5.96 -27.93
CA LEU A 15 -39.74 -7.01 -27.30
C LEU A 15 -40.26 -7.32 -25.89
N GLN A 16 -40.50 -6.29 -25.07
CA GLN A 16 -41.04 -6.44 -23.73
C GLN A 16 -42.40 -7.15 -23.71
N ASN A 17 -43.30 -6.80 -24.65
CA ASN A 17 -44.59 -7.45 -24.80
C ASN A 17 -44.48 -8.93 -25.20
N ILE A 18 -43.52 -9.28 -26.04
CA ILE A 18 -43.25 -10.67 -26.44
C ILE A 18 -42.69 -11.43 -25.23
N VAL A 19 -41.65 -10.92 -24.60
CA VAL A 19 -41.00 -11.53 -23.42
C VAL A 19 -42.03 -11.79 -22.30
N SER A 20 -42.87 -10.81 -22.00
CA SER A 20 -43.92 -10.90 -20.97
C SER A 20 -44.98 -11.98 -21.25
N LYS A 21 -45.13 -12.43 -22.50
CA LYS A 21 -46.03 -13.55 -22.87
C LYS A 21 -45.36 -14.90 -22.64
N HIS A 22 -44.05 -15.01 -22.86
CA HIS A 22 -43.31 -16.26 -22.79
C HIS A 22 -42.70 -16.53 -21.41
N SER A 23 -42.58 -15.52 -20.56
CA SER A 23 -42.12 -15.68 -19.18
C SER A 23 -42.77 -14.65 -18.27
N SER A 24 -43.43 -15.14 -17.22
CA SER A 24 -44.10 -14.30 -16.22
C SER A 24 -43.13 -13.53 -15.34
N GLN A 25 -41.88 -14.00 -15.18
CA GLN A 25 -40.87 -13.36 -14.31
C GLN A 25 -40.37 -12.01 -14.86
N PHE A 26 -40.48 -11.79 -16.17
CA PHE A 26 -40.10 -10.54 -16.85
C PHE A 26 -41.30 -9.63 -17.16
N ARG A 27 -42.43 -9.83 -16.46
CA ARG A 27 -43.65 -9.06 -16.67
C ARG A 27 -43.61 -7.76 -15.88
N GLY A 28 -44.03 -6.67 -16.52
CA GLY A 28 -44.05 -5.34 -15.90
C GLY A 28 -42.79 -4.54 -16.20
N ASN A 29 -42.56 -3.50 -15.39
CA ASN A 29 -41.50 -2.50 -15.61
C ASN A 29 -40.45 -2.50 -14.48
N ALA A 30 -40.28 -3.63 -13.78
CA ALA A 30 -39.26 -3.75 -12.75
C ALA A 30 -37.85 -3.80 -13.38
N GLN A 31 -36.82 -3.54 -12.58
CA GLN A 31 -35.45 -3.85 -12.98
C GLN A 31 -35.25 -5.36 -12.95
N HIS A 32 -34.59 -5.88 -13.98
CA HIS A 32 -34.28 -7.31 -14.14
C HIS A 32 -32.78 -7.49 -14.32
N ASP A 33 -32.26 -8.64 -13.90
CA ASP A 33 -30.87 -9.02 -14.13
C ASP A 33 -30.66 -9.32 -15.63
N ALA A 34 -29.72 -8.61 -16.26
CA ALA A 34 -29.44 -8.74 -17.69
C ALA A 34 -28.86 -10.12 -18.06
N LEU A 35 -28.08 -10.73 -17.16
CA LEU A 35 -27.53 -12.07 -17.36
C LEU A 35 -28.64 -13.12 -17.28
N GLU A 36 -29.51 -13.02 -16.28
CA GLU A 36 -30.68 -13.92 -16.15
C GLU A 36 -31.57 -13.85 -17.40
N PHE A 37 -31.87 -12.63 -17.87
CA PHE A 37 -32.65 -12.44 -19.08
C PHE A 37 -31.97 -13.03 -20.32
N LEU A 38 -30.66 -12.84 -20.48
CA LEU A 38 -29.91 -13.39 -21.60
C LEU A 38 -29.90 -14.92 -21.59
N LEU A 39 -29.64 -15.55 -20.44
CA LEU A 39 -29.64 -17.01 -20.31
C LEU A 39 -31.02 -17.59 -20.62
N TRP A 40 -32.09 -17.00 -20.06
CA TRP A 40 -33.45 -17.40 -20.39
C TRP A 40 -33.74 -17.29 -21.89
N LEU A 41 -33.30 -16.21 -22.54
CA LEU A 41 -33.52 -16.02 -23.97
C LEU A 41 -32.76 -17.06 -24.80
N LEU A 42 -31.50 -17.35 -24.44
CA LEU A 42 -30.70 -18.37 -25.09
C LEU A 42 -31.32 -19.76 -24.92
N ASP A 43 -31.84 -20.10 -23.74
CA ASP A 43 -32.54 -21.36 -23.50
C ASP A 43 -33.80 -21.46 -24.37
N ARG A 44 -34.60 -20.40 -24.45
CA ARG A 44 -35.79 -20.38 -25.33
C ARG A 44 -35.44 -20.55 -26.79
N MET A 45 -34.38 -19.87 -27.26
CA MET A 45 -33.88 -20.06 -28.62
C MET A 45 -33.30 -21.46 -28.84
N HIS A 46 -32.65 -22.06 -27.83
CA HIS A 46 -32.12 -23.41 -27.90
C HIS A 46 -33.26 -24.42 -28.11
N GLU A 47 -34.34 -24.33 -27.32
CA GLU A 47 -35.51 -25.19 -27.42
C GLU A 47 -36.25 -25.00 -28.75
N ASP A 48 -36.59 -23.76 -29.11
CA ASP A 48 -37.43 -23.47 -30.28
C ASP A 48 -36.71 -23.75 -31.60
N LEU A 49 -35.40 -23.48 -31.68
CA LEU A 49 -34.60 -23.72 -32.90
C LEU A 49 -34.00 -25.14 -32.93
N GLY A 50 -33.74 -25.74 -31.77
CA GLY A 50 -33.24 -27.12 -31.65
C GLY A 50 -34.31 -28.15 -31.98
N ALA A 51 -35.54 -27.97 -31.49
CA ALA A 51 -36.67 -28.87 -31.76
C ALA A 51 -37.12 -28.85 -33.24
N ALA A 52 -36.84 -27.76 -33.97
CA ALA A 52 -37.11 -27.65 -35.39
C ALA A 52 -36.08 -28.37 -36.29
N SER A 53 -35.00 -28.91 -35.70
CA SER A 53 -34.04 -29.77 -36.40
C SER A 53 -34.33 -31.25 -36.10
N PRO A 54 -35.17 -31.93 -36.90
CA PRO A 54 -35.30 -33.37 -36.80
C PRO A 54 -34.01 -33.99 -37.35
N ALA A 55 -33.01 -34.14 -36.48
CA ALA A 55 -32.05 -35.22 -36.64
C ALA A 55 -32.86 -36.53 -36.50
N GLN A 56 -33.42 -36.93 -37.64
CA GLN A 56 -33.88 -38.25 -38.04
C GLN A 56 -34.11 -39.20 -36.86
N GLN A 57 -35.38 -39.52 -36.60
CA GLN A 57 -35.74 -40.78 -35.99
C GLN A 57 -35.01 -41.89 -36.75
N THR A 58 -33.86 -42.32 -36.24
CA THR A 58 -33.11 -43.44 -36.78
C THR A 58 -34.00 -44.65 -36.55
N ARG A 59 -34.73 -45.05 -37.60
CA ARG A 59 -35.11 -46.44 -37.77
C ARG A 59 -33.82 -47.22 -37.63
N VAL A 60 -33.74 -48.03 -36.57
CA VAL A 60 -32.74 -49.08 -36.40
C VAL A 60 -32.67 -49.85 -37.72
N PRO A 61 -31.55 -49.85 -38.45
CA PRO A 61 -31.26 -50.91 -39.39
C PRO A 61 -30.71 -52.06 -38.55
N GLU A 62 -31.44 -53.17 -38.54
CA GLU A 62 -30.92 -54.45 -38.10
C GLU A 62 -29.58 -54.74 -38.80
N GLU A 63 -28.67 -55.34 -38.06
CA GLU A 63 -27.40 -55.83 -38.56
C GLU A 63 -27.59 -56.82 -39.71
N PRO A 64 -26.68 -56.81 -40.68
CA PRO A 64 -26.15 -58.10 -41.11
C PRO A 64 -24.62 -58.08 -41.23
N GLY A 65 -24.00 -59.04 -40.55
CA GLY A 65 -23.04 -59.96 -41.16
C GLY A 65 -21.64 -59.43 -41.46
N GLU A 66 -20.68 -60.03 -40.77
CA GLU A 66 -19.25 -60.06 -41.09
C GLU A 66 -18.99 -60.40 -42.56
N ASP A 67 -18.00 -59.74 -43.18
CA ASP A 67 -16.88 -60.39 -43.89
C ASP A 67 -15.88 -59.38 -44.52
N GLY A 68 -14.62 -59.51 -44.12
CA GLY A 68 -13.41 -59.48 -44.98
C GLY A 68 -13.02 -58.26 -45.84
N SER A 69 -11.78 -57.81 -45.60
CA SER A 69 -10.76 -57.39 -46.60
C SER A 69 -10.53 -55.89 -46.90
N GLY A 70 -9.42 -55.38 -46.34
CA GLY A 70 -8.30 -54.70 -47.03
C GLY A 70 -8.58 -53.55 -48.02
N GLY A 71 -8.09 -52.35 -47.68
CA GLY A 71 -7.89 -51.26 -48.65
C GLY A 71 -7.46 -49.95 -48.00
N ALA A 72 -6.25 -49.50 -48.33
CA ALA A 72 -5.67 -48.26 -47.84
C ALA A 72 -6.33 -47.00 -48.44
N GLY A 73 -6.36 -45.93 -47.63
CA GLY A 73 -6.38 -44.55 -48.10
C GLY A 73 -7.68 -43.79 -47.89
N SER A 74 -7.69 -42.85 -46.94
CA SER A 74 -8.32 -41.53 -47.11
C SER A 74 -8.16 -40.68 -45.84
N SER A 75 -7.44 -39.55 -45.99
CA SER A 75 -7.71 -38.21 -45.44
C SER A 75 -7.97 -38.00 -43.93
N PRO A 76 -7.40 -36.93 -43.31
CA PRO A 76 -7.74 -36.56 -41.93
C PRO A 76 -9.23 -36.21 -41.84
N PRO A 77 -9.92 -36.52 -40.72
CA PRO A 77 -11.32 -36.17 -40.59
C PRO A 77 -11.42 -34.64 -40.53
N ALA A 78 -11.85 -34.04 -41.64
CA ALA A 78 -12.37 -32.69 -41.63
C ALA A 78 -13.44 -32.61 -40.54
N ALA A 79 -13.34 -31.60 -39.68
CA ALA A 79 -14.20 -31.36 -38.53
C ALA A 79 -15.67 -31.71 -38.83
N GLN A 80 -16.07 -32.92 -38.43
CA GLN A 80 -17.46 -33.35 -38.47
C GLN A 80 -18.15 -32.52 -37.40
N HIS A 81 -18.77 -31.40 -37.81
CA HIS A 81 -19.70 -30.70 -36.95
C HIS A 81 -20.75 -31.72 -36.50
N PRO A 82 -20.93 -31.96 -35.19
CA PRO A 82 -21.89 -32.96 -34.73
C PRO A 82 -23.27 -32.58 -35.25
N ARG A 83 -23.81 -33.46 -36.11
CA ARG A 83 -25.11 -33.29 -36.74
C ARG A 83 -26.17 -33.38 -35.64
N GLY A 84 -26.72 -32.22 -35.23
CA GLY A 84 -27.70 -32.11 -34.14
C GLY A 84 -27.45 -30.97 -33.14
N GLN A 85 -26.42 -30.14 -33.31
CA GLN A 85 -26.17 -29.00 -32.43
C GLN A 85 -27.06 -27.80 -32.76
N SER A 86 -27.69 -27.20 -31.75
CA SER A 86 -28.49 -25.99 -31.97
C SER A 86 -27.61 -24.78 -32.27
N PHE A 87 -28.19 -23.72 -32.85
CA PHE A 87 -27.52 -22.44 -33.04
C PHE A 87 -26.86 -21.92 -31.75
N VAL A 88 -27.54 -22.08 -30.61
CA VAL A 88 -27.04 -21.65 -29.30
C VAL A 88 -25.82 -22.46 -28.89
N GLN A 89 -25.87 -23.79 -29.03
CA GLN A 89 -24.74 -24.66 -28.71
C GLN A 89 -23.51 -24.35 -29.59
N SER A 90 -23.71 -24.11 -30.88
CA SER A 90 -22.60 -23.86 -31.81
C SER A 90 -21.91 -22.51 -31.63
N HIS A 91 -22.61 -21.49 -31.11
CA HIS A 91 -22.08 -20.11 -31.06
C HIS A 91 -21.85 -19.57 -29.65
N PHE A 92 -22.60 -20.06 -28.65
CA PHE A 92 -22.57 -19.52 -27.28
C PHE A 92 -22.09 -20.53 -26.24
N GLN A 93 -22.10 -21.83 -26.55
CA GLN A 93 -21.64 -22.85 -25.61
C GLN A 93 -20.15 -23.13 -25.79
N ALA A 94 -19.44 -23.12 -24.67
CA ALA A 94 -18.08 -23.61 -24.56
C ALA A 94 -18.04 -24.80 -23.60
N GLN A 95 -16.86 -25.43 -23.45
CA GLN A 95 -16.70 -26.63 -22.63
C GLN A 95 -15.43 -26.53 -21.77
N TYR A 96 -15.55 -26.81 -20.48
CA TYR A 96 -14.40 -27.08 -19.62
C TYR A 96 -13.86 -28.47 -19.96
N ARG A 97 -12.53 -28.62 -19.95
CA ARG A 97 -11.87 -29.92 -20.09
C ARG A 97 -11.10 -30.24 -18.82
N SER A 98 -11.61 -31.16 -18.01
CA SER A 98 -10.87 -31.73 -16.89
C SER A 98 -10.12 -32.97 -17.35
N SER A 99 -8.82 -33.06 -17.08
CA SER A 99 -7.96 -34.16 -17.53
C SER A 99 -7.29 -34.83 -16.34
N LEU A 100 -7.67 -36.07 -16.03
CA LEU A 100 -7.08 -36.85 -14.95
C LEU A 100 -6.17 -37.94 -15.53
N THR A 101 -4.93 -38.04 -15.04
CA THR A 101 -4.00 -39.08 -15.47
C THR A 101 -3.78 -40.06 -14.34
N CYS A 102 -4.07 -41.35 -14.56
CA CYS A 102 -3.81 -42.39 -13.57
C CYS A 102 -2.28 -42.58 -13.41
N PRO A 103 -1.72 -42.49 -12.19
CA PRO A 103 -0.27 -42.61 -11.98
C PRO A 103 0.27 -44.03 -12.20
N HIS A 104 -0.60 -45.05 -12.19
CA HIS A 104 -0.19 -46.46 -12.31
C HIS A 104 -0.17 -46.98 -13.75
N CYS A 105 -1.18 -46.62 -14.56
CA CYS A 105 -1.29 -47.10 -15.94
C CYS A 105 -1.14 -45.99 -16.98
N LEU A 106 -0.91 -44.74 -16.55
CA LEU A 106 -0.76 -43.55 -17.39
C LEU A 106 -1.95 -43.27 -18.32
N LYS A 107 -3.10 -43.93 -18.09
CA LYS A 107 -4.34 -43.68 -18.83
C LYS A 107 -4.88 -42.31 -18.44
N GLN A 108 -5.13 -41.48 -19.44
CA GLN A 108 -5.80 -40.20 -19.28
C GLN A 108 -7.31 -40.37 -19.43
N SER A 109 -8.07 -39.84 -18.48
CA SER A 109 -9.52 -39.67 -18.55
C SER A 109 -9.81 -38.18 -18.72
N ASN A 110 -10.57 -37.82 -19.75
CA ASN A 110 -11.01 -36.44 -19.97
C ASN A 110 -12.52 -36.35 -19.75
N THR A 111 -12.94 -35.40 -18.93
CA THR A 111 -14.36 -35.02 -18.75
C THR A 111 -14.57 -33.65 -19.37
N PHE A 112 -15.66 -33.49 -20.14
CA PHE A 112 -16.01 -32.26 -20.82
C PHE A 112 -17.34 -31.73 -20.31
N ASP A 113 -17.31 -30.57 -19.63
CA ASP A 113 -18.50 -29.99 -19.00
C ASP A 113 -18.91 -28.71 -19.74
N PRO A 114 -20.10 -28.67 -20.37
CA PRO A 114 -20.54 -27.50 -21.15
C PRO A 114 -20.94 -26.33 -20.26
N PHE A 115 -20.70 -25.11 -20.74
CA PHE A 115 -21.13 -23.87 -20.09
C PHE A 115 -21.51 -22.78 -21.10
N LEU A 116 -22.38 -21.85 -20.69
CA LEU A 116 -22.81 -20.69 -21.49
C LEU A 116 -22.24 -19.36 -20.97
N CYS A 117 -21.85 -19.31 -19.69
CA CYS A 117 -21.28 -18.12 -19.07
C CYS A 117 -20.20 -18.52 -18.05
N ILE A 118 -19.22 -17.64 -17.86
CA ILE A 118 -18.21 -17.74 -16.81
C ILE A 118 -18.30 -16.50 -15.94
N SER A 119 -18.38 -16.70 -14.63
CA SER A 119 -18.23 -15.61 -13.65
C SER A 119 -16.76 -15.37 -13.41
N LEU A 120 -16.25 -14.21 -13.83
CA LEU A 120 -14.86 -13.84 -13.65
C LEU A 120 -14.69 -12.86 -12.48
N PRO A 121 -13.69 -13.08 -11.59
CA PRO A 121 -13.38 -12.13 -10.53
C PRO A 121 -12.85 -10.83 -11.15
N ILE A 122 -13.36 -9.70 -10.68
CA ILE A 122 -12.85 -8.38 -11.09
C ILE A 122 -11.61 -8.08 -10.22
N PRO A 123 -10.43 -7.85 -10.83
CA PRO A 123 -9.26 -7.41 -10.09
C PRO A 123 -9.61 -6.18 -9.25
N LEU A 124 -9.24 -6.23 -7.97
CA LEU A 124 -9.39 -5.10 -7.07
C LEU A 124 -8.09 -4.32 -7.03
N ARG A 125 -8.18 -3.00 -6.90
CA ARG A 125 -7.02 -2.15 -6.70
C ARG A 125 -6.33 -2.55 -5.39
N GLN A 126 -5.04 -2.92 -5.48
CA GLN A 126 -4.26 -3.40 -4.33
C GLN A 126 -3.44 -2.30 -3.64
N THR A 127 -3.57 -1.05 -4.09
CA THR A 127 -2.84 0.11 -3.53
C THR A 127 -3.78 1.24 -3.14
N ARG A 128 -3.34 2.08 -2.20
CA ARG A 128 -3.94 3.38 -1.91
C ARG A 128 -2.93 4.51 -2.08
N ALA A 129 -3.42 5.72 -2.36
CA ALA A 129 -2.59 6.91 -2.35
C ALA A 129 -2.31 7.33 -0.91
N LEU A 130 -1.03 7.49 -0.56
CA LEU A 130 -0.57 7.99 0.73
C LEU A 130 0.37 9.16 0.54
N ASN A 131 0.10 10.26 1.25
CA ASN A 131 0.98 11.42 1.26
C ASN A 131 1.95 11.33 2.44
N VAL A 132 3.25 11.48 2.17
CA VAL A 132 4.30 11.48 3.20
C VAL A 132 5.11 12.77 3.10
N THR A 133 5.33 13.43 4.23
CA THR A 133 6.18 14.62 4.28
C THR A 133 7.62 14.22 4.59
N LEU A 134 8.50 14.39 3.62
CA LEU A 134 9.93 14.16 3.76
C LEU A 134 10.58 15.35 4.47
N VAL A 135 11.34 15.06 5.53
CA VAL A 135 12.16 16.01 6.27
C VAL A 135 13.63 15.64 6.04
N LEU A 136 14.25 16.31 5.08
CA LEU A 136 15.59 15.99 4.59
C LEU A 136 16.64 16.97 5.13
N GLN A 137 17.91 16.57 5.11
CA GLN A 137 19.03 17.44 5.50
C GLN A 137 19.49 18.39 4.38
N CYS A 138 18.78 18.44 3.24
CA CYS A 138 19.16 19.25 2.08
C CYS A 138 18.63 20.69 2.19
N GLU A 139 19.50 21.69 2.04
CA GLU A 139 19.17 23.13 2.08
C GLU A 139 18.05 23.54 1.12
N ARG A 140 18.01 22.97 -0.10
CA ARG A 140 17.04 23.36 -1.15
C ARG A 140 15.70 22.63 -1.06
N ARG A 141 15.62 21.49 -0.37
CA ARG A 141 14.44 20.61 -0.31
C ARG A 141 14.28 20.02 1.09
N ARG A 142 14.26 20.90 2.10
CA ARG A 142 14.21 20.47 3.50
C ARG A 142 12.88 19.84 3.89
N PHE A 143 11.78 20.30 3.29
CA PHE A 143 10.43 19.80 3.52
C PHE A 143 9.70 19.64 2.19
N VAL A 144 9.39 18.41 1.81
CA VAL A 144 8.67 18.09 0.57
C VAL A 144 7.65 17.01 0.86
N ARG A 145 6.40 17.21 0.43
CA ARG A 145 5.36 16.18 0.52
C ARG A 145 5.33 15.38 -0.78
N VAL A 146 5.42 14.07 -0.66
CA VAL A 146 5.42 13.13 -1.80
C VAL A 146 4.18 12.25 -1.75
N GLY A 147 3.68 11.85 -2.92
CA GLY A 147 2.56 10.92 -3.05
C GLY A 147 3.07 9.54 -3.42
N LEU A 148 2.66 8.53 -2.66
CA LEU A 148 3.06 7.13 -2.85
C LEU A 148 1.82 6.26 -3.11
N ALA A 149 1.94 5.29 -4.03
CA ALA A 149 0.96 4.21 -4.19
C ALA A 149 1.35 3.05 -3.29
N VAL A 150 0.85 3.03 -2.06
CA VAL A 150 1.25 2.05 -1.06
C VAL A 150 0.35 0.81 -1.11
N PRO A 151 0.88 -0.41 -0.91
CA PRO A 151 0.06 -1.62 -0.84
C PRO A 151 -0.97 -1.56 0.29
N LEU A 152 -2.19 -2.05 0.04
CA LEU A 152 -3.25 -2.13 1.05
C LEU A 152 -2.91 -3.14 2.16
N LEU A 153 -2.29 -4.26 1.77
CA LEU A 153 -1.87 -5.36 2.65
C LEU A 153 -0.35 -5.39 2.81
N GLY A 154 0.26 -4.21 2.96
CA GLY A 154 1.71 -4.05 3.10
C GLY A 154 2.16 -3.80 4.54
N THR A 155 3.49 -3.72 4.71
CA THR A 155 4.11 -3.39 6.00
C THR A 155 4.76 -2.01 5.99
N VAL A 156 5.02 -1.46 7.17
CA VAL A 156 5.78 -0.21 7.31
C VAL A 156 7.20 -0.34 6.76
N ALA A 157 7.81 -1.53 6.75
CA ALA A 157 9.11 -1.77 6.12
C ALA A 157 9.09 -1.42 4.62
N GLU A 158 8.05 -1.86 3.91
CA GLU A 158 7.87 -1.56 2.49
C GLU A 158 7.68 -0.06 2.26
N LEU A 159 6.87 0.59 3.11
CA LEU A 159 6.73 2.05 3.07
C LEU A 159 8.08 2.76 3.28
N ARG A 160 8.91 2.27 4.21
CA ARG A 160 10.24 2.84 4.48
C ARG A 160 11.12 2.80 3.25
N GLU A 161 11.13 1.67 2.55
CA GLU A 161 11.85 1.50 1.27
C GLU A 161 11.32 2.44 0.17
N MET A 162 10.00 2.57 0.05
CA MET A 162 9.39 3.48 -0.93
C MET A 162 9.76 4.95 -0.66
N VAL A 163 9.67 5.37 0.60
CA VAL A 163 10.04 6.71 1.07
C VAL A 163 11.54 6.97 0.89
N ALA A 164 12.38 5.99 1.22
CA ALA A 164 13.83 6.04 1.06
C ALA A 164 14.22 6.29 -0.40
N ARG A 165 13.60 5.55 -1.32
CA ARG A 165 13.80 5.70 -2.77
C ARG A 165 13.38 7.08 -3.27
N GLU A 166 12.21 7.56 -2.87
CA GLU A 166 11.69 8.88 -3.27
C GLU A 166 12.57 10.02 -2.70
N GLY A 167 13.00 9.88 -1.45
CA GLY A 167 13.88 10.84 -0.77
C GLY A 167 15.35 10.74 -1.15
N ARG A 168 15.76 9.70 -1.90
CA ARG A 168 17.16 9.36 -2.21
C ARG A 168 18.04 9.26 -0.96
N ILE A 169 17.50 8.61 0.07
CA ILE A 169 18.16 8.36 1.36
C ILE A 169 18.17 6.87 1.65
N PRO A 170 19.15 6.34 2.40
CA PRO A 170 19.14 4.93 2.79
C PRO A 170 17.94 4.61 3.70
N PRO A 171 17.29 3.44 3.54
CA PRO A 171 16.12 3.06 4.34
C PRO A 171 16.42 3.01 5.84
N GLU A 172 17.61 2.58 6.23
CA GLU A 172 18.08 2.57 7.63
C GLU A 172 18.27 3.97 8.24
N GLN A 173 18.20 5.02 7.43
CA GLN A 173 18.22 6.42 7.87
C GLN A 173 16.84 7.06 7.86
N VAL A 174 15.77 6.31 7.61
CA VAL A 174 14.41 6.86 7.62
C VAL A 174 13.79 6.64 8.99
N ILE A 175 13.25 7.69 9.61
CA ILE A 175 12.35 7.58 10.76
C ILE A 175 10.94 7.93 10.30
N LEU A 176 10.00 7.00 10.46
CA LEU A 176 8.59 7.22 10.13
C LEU A 176 7.82 7.57 11.39
N ALA A 177 7.07 8.67 11.37
CA ALA A 177 6.26 9.09 12.51
C ALA A 177 5.02 9.89 12.10
N GLU A 178 3.94 9.67 12.83
CA GLU A 178 2.71 10.44 12.70
C GLU A 178 2.78 11.67 13.63
N VAL A 179 2.58 12.85 13.03
CA VAL A 179 2.73 14.12 13.74
C VAL A 179 1.46 14.94 13.56
N SER A 180 0.79 15.21 14.67
CA SER A 180 -0.41 16.06 14.70
C SER A 180 -0.04 17.54 14.88
N PRO A 181 -1.01 18.47 14.74
CA PRO A 181 -0.84 19.84 15.18
C PRO A 181 -0.50 19.97 16.68
N ARG A 182 -0.70 18.94 17.52
CA ARG A 182 -0.30 18.95 18.94
C ARG A 182 1.09 18.35 19.20
N GLY A 183 1.78 17.90 18.14
CA GLY A 183 3.09 17.25 18.20
C GLY A 183 3.05 15.77 17.83
N PHE A 184 4.12 15.05 18.16
CA PHE A 184 4.26 13.63 17.81
C PHE A 184 3.20 12.77 18.49
N LEU A 185 2.55 11.91 17.70
CA LEU A 185 1.63 10.89 18.20
C LEU A 185 2.38 9.58 18.44
N ARG A 186 2.96 9.02 17.38
CA ARG A 186 3.69 7.75 17.42
C ARG A 186 4.75 7.66 16.34
N SER A 187 5.67 6.72 16.54
CA SER A 187 6.66 6.31 15.53
C SER A 187 6.22 4.96 14.98
N LEU A 188 6.49 4.71 13.70
CA LEU A 188 6.11 3.46 13.02
C LEU A 188 7.33 2.54 12.90
N GLY A 189 7.20 1.33 13.44
CA GLY A 189 8.16 0.24 13.30
C GLY A 189 7.84 -0.68 12.12
N ASP A 190 8.85 -1.34 11.58
CA ASP A 190 8.77 -2.13 10.34
C ASP A 190 7.73 -3.26 10.33
N ALA A 191 7.46 -3.85 11.50
CA ALA A 191 6.50 -4.94 11.65
C ALA A 191 5.04 -4.49 11.66
N GLU A 192 4.77 -3.18 11.72
CA GLU A 192 3.40 -2.65 11.73
C GLU A 192 2.77 -2.74 10.34
N GLU A 193 1.45 -2.96 10.32
CA GLU A 193 0.66 -2.96 9.09
C GLU A 193 0.48 -1.54 8.54
N LEU A 194 0.50 -1.43 7.21
CA LEU A 194 0.47 -0.14 6.52
C LEU A 194 -0.93 0.46 6.41
N GLY A 195 -1.99 -0.33 6.59
CA GLY A 195 -3.37 0.08 6.40
C GLY A 195 -3.74 1.34 7.17
N ALA A 196 -3.47 1.36 8.48
CA ALA A 196 -3.79 2.48 9.36
C ALA A 196 -2.83 3.68 9.27
N ALA A 197 -1.66 3.52 8.65
CA ALA A 197 -0.62 4.55 8.64
C ALA A 197 -1.08 5.81 7.89
N GLY A 198 -1.03 6.97 8.53
CA GLY A 198 -1.37 8.23 7.88
C GLY A 198 -2.87 8.48 7.66
N GLU A 199 -3.77 7.64 8.20
CA GLU A 199 -5.22 7.88 8.18
C GLU A 199 -5.65 8.86 9.27
N GLY A 200 -5.11 8.72 10.49
CA GLY A 200 -5.47 9.54 11.64
C GLY A 200 -4.66 10.83 11.79
N ALA A 201 -3.48 10.91 11.18
CA ALA A 201 -2.60 12.07 11.27
C ALA A 201 -1.60 12.13 10.10
N PRO A 202 -1.08 13.32 9.77
CA PRO A 202 -0.05 13.46 8.74
C PRO A 202 1.20 12.62 9.05
N LEU A 203 1.69 11.91 8.03
CA LEU A 203 2.84 11.03 8.12
C LEU A 203 4.12 11.76 7.67
N TYR A 204 5.17 11.63 8.48
CA TYR A 204 6.47 12.23 8.22
C TYR A 204 7.55 11.16 8.12
N ALA A 205 8.52 11.42 7.25
CA ALA A 205 9.74 10.66 7.10
C ALA A 205 10.95 11.56 7.37
N PHE A 206 11.64 11.33 8.48
CA PHE A 206 12.78 12.13 8.88
C PHE A 206 14.09 11.45 8.50
N GLN A 207 14.97 12.21 7.84
CA GLN A 207 16.36 11.84 7.64
C GLN A 207 17.21 12.50 8.75
N PRO A 208 17.79 11.74 9.70
CA PRO A 208 18.70 12.30 10.68
C PRO A 208 20.01 12.73 10.02
N PRO A 209 20.73 13.69 10.63
CA PRO A 209 22.11 13.98 10.24
C PRO A 209 22.97 12.70 10.32
N PRO A 210 23.98 12.56 9.43
CA PRO A 210 24.88 11.42 9.46
C PRO A 210 25.59 11.32 10.81
N ALA A 211 25.91 10.10 11.24
CA ALA A 211 26.73 9.90 12.43
C ALA A 211 28.09 10.59 12.20
N ARG A 212 28.55 11.38 13.18
CA ARG A 212 29.93 11.86 13.16
C ARG A 212 30.80 10.62 13.32
N HIS A 213 31.53 10.25 12.26
CA HIS A 213 32.54 9.21 12.38
C HIS A 213 33.56 9.66 13.42
N THR A 214 33.59 8.99 14.57
CA THR A 214 34.73 9.07 15.46
C THR A 214 35.92 8.47 14.71
N ALA A 215 36.75 9.33 14.13
CA ALA A 215 38.05 8.95 13.63
C ALA A 215 38.90 8.50 14.82
N ARG A 216 38.86 7.19 15.12
CA ARG A 216 39.87 6.53 15.95
C ARG A 216 40.02 5.08 15.51
N GLN A 217 40.58 4.88 14.32
CA GLN A 217 41.39 3.68 14.11
C GLN A 217 42.59 3.80 15.04
N VAL A 218 42.52 3.15 16.20
CA VAL A 218 43.71 2.84 17.00
C VAL A 218 44.39 1.67 16.30
N PRO A 219 45.66 1.75 15.88
CA PRO A 219 46.37 0.59 15.37
C PRO A 219 46.48 -0.45 16.50
N ALA A 220 46.22 -1.71 16.18
CA ALA A 220 46.37 -2.82 17.12
C ALA A 220 47.82 -2.89 17.61
N GLY A 221 48.05 -2.64 18.91
CA GLY A 221 49.35 -2.89 19.53
C GLY A 221 49.66 -2.00 20.72
N ALA A 222 49.01 -2.22 21.87
CA ALA A 222 49.57 -2.01 23.21
C ALA A 222 48.55 -2.41 24.29
N LEU A 223 48.84 -3.51 25.01
CA LEU A 223 48.27 -3.79 26.34
C LEU A 223 49.13 -3.06 27.40
N PRO A 224 48.55 -2.52 28.48
CA PRO A 224 48.69 -3.16 29.81
C PRO A 224 47.53 -2.83 30.80
N PRO A 225 47.65 -3.10 32.12
CA PRO A 225 47.49 -4.39 32.78
C PRO A 225 46.20 -4.49 33.62
N ARG A 226 45.97 -5.69 34.14
CA ARG A 226 44.79 -6.18 34.87
C ARG A 226 44.47 -5.42 36.18
N CYS A 227 43.17 -5.18 36.41
CA CYS A 227 42.53 -4.93 37.73
C CYS A 227 41.31 -5.88 37.91
N PRO A 228 40.92 -6.24 39.15
CA PRO A 228 40.06 -7.39 39.47
C PRO A 228 38.54 -7.11 39.33
N PRO A 229 37.67 -8.14 39.40
CA PRO A 229 36.30 -8.06 38.91
C PRO A 229 35.35 -7.53 39.98
N PHE A 230 34.80 -6.35 39.75
CA PHE A 230 33.50 -5.97 40.31
C PHE A 230 32.56 -5.61 39.16
N HIS A 231 31.36 -6.17 39.25
CA HIS A 231 30.26 -6.08 38.31
C HIS A 231 30.11 -4.68 37.68
N CYS A 232 30.36 -4.59 36.39
CA CYS A 232 29.74 -3.61 35.50
C CYS A 232 29.39 -4.35 34.19
N PRO A 233 28.13 -4.36 33.72
CA PRO A 233 27.86 -4.78 32.36
C PRO A 233 28.66 -3.89 31.40
N PRO A 234 29.09 -4.40 30.23
CA PRO A 234 29.93 -3.63 29.33
C PRO A 234 29.22 -2.34 28.92
N PRO A 235 29.95 -1.22 28.75
CA PRO A 235 29.37 -0.02 28.18
C PRO A 235 28.99 -0.37 26.74
N VAL A 236 27.70 -0.47 26.45
CA VAL A 236 27.19 -0.50 25.09
C VAL A 236 27.71 0.76 24.42
N GLY A 237 28.51 0.57 23.36
CA GLY A 237 29.32 1.61 22.73
C GLY A 237 28.54 2.90 22.48
N GLY A 238 29.21 4.02 22.72
CA GLY A 238 28.65 5.38 22.72
C GLY A 238 27.72 5.64 21.53
N GLY A 239 26.42 5.54 21.78
CA GLY A 239 25.38 5.73 20.78
C GLY A 239 24.88 7.17 20.80
N ALA A 240 25.21 7.96 19.77
CA ALA A 240 24.51 9.21 19.51
C ALA A 240 23.02 8.92 19.25
N GLY A 241 22.14 9.51 20.06
CA GLY A 241 20.69 9.37 19.90
C GLY A 241 20.16 10.37 18.88
N VAL A 242 19.18 9.96 18.07
CA VAL A 242 18.46 10.90 17.21
C VAL A 242 17.31 11.52 18.00
N SER A 243 17.17 12.83 17.94
CA SER A 243 16.03 13.55 18.54
C SER A 243 15.14 14.11 17.44
N ALA A 244 13.87 13.70 17.42
CA ALA A 244 12.83 14.31 16.59
C ALA A 244 12.08 15.36 17.41
N LEU A 245 12.00 16.60 16.92
CA LEU A 245 11.47 17.75 17.65
C LEU A 245 10.19 18.30 17.05
N SER A 246 9.23 18.61 17.91
CA SER A 246 8.05 19.41 17.60
C SER A 246 8.06 20.68 18.45
N ARG A 247 7.60 21.80 17.89
CA ARG A 247 7.59 23.11 18.59
C ARG A 247 6.20 23.51 18.96
N VAL A 248 5.90 23.63 20.24
CA VAL A 248 4.55 23.89 20.72
C VAL A 248 4.56 25.13 21.60
N SER A 249 3.46 25.89 21.58
CA SER A 249 3.20 26.92 22.58
C SER A 249 2.14 26.40 23.56
N PRO A 250 2.08 26.86 24.82
CA PRO A 250 1.40 26.16 25.91
C PRO A 250 -0.11 26.03 25.69
N ALA A 251 -0.68 26.85 24.79
CA ALA A 251 -2.10 26.87 24.43
C ALA A 251 -2.36 26.85 22.91
N VAL A 252 -1.34 26.72 22.06
CA VAL A 252 -1.47 26.86 20.60
C VAL A 252 -0.88 25.63 19.90
N PRO A 253 -1.45 25.18 18.77
CA PRO A 253 -0.85 24.15 17.95
C PRO A 253 0.61 24.45 17.60
N ARG A 254 1.29 23.39 17.17
CA ARG A 254 2.66 23.41 16.69
C ARG A 254 2.84 24.48 15.62
N PHE A 255 3.97 25.16 15.67
CA PHE A 255 4.35 26.15 14.66
C PHE A 255 5.61 25.73 13.92
N GLY A 256 5.61 25.95 12.61
CA GLY A 256 6.66 25.51 11.70
C GLY A 256 6.83 23.98 11.63
N PRO A 257 7.65 23.47 10.71
CA PRO A 257 7.83 22.04 10.47
C PRO A 257 8.53 21.31 11.62
N PRO A 258 8.32 19.99 11.81
CA PRO A 258 9.07 19.22 12.78
C PRO A 258 10.53 19.07 12.32
N LEU A 259 11.45 18.88 13.26
CA LEU A 259 12.89 18.85 12.98
C LEU A 259 13.51 17.57 13.49
N VAL A 260 14.68 17.22 12.97
CA VAL A 260 15.48 16.10 13.44
C VAL A 260 16.92 16.55 13.63
N LEU A 261 17.49 16.19 14.78
CA LEU A 261 18.90 16.40 15.09
C LEU A 261 19.50 15.11 15.65
N ARG A 262 20.83 15.00 15.58
CA ARG A 262 21.59 13.90 16.17
C ARG A 262 22.53 14.50 17.19
N GLU A 263 22.44 14.04 18.43
CA GLU A 263 23.25 14.54 19.55
C GLU A 263 23.86 13.38 20.34
N GLU A 264 25.01 13.67 20.96
CA GLU A 264 25.62 12.73 21.88
C GLU A 264 24.88 12.70 23.22
N ARG A 265 24.85 11.53 23.86
CA ARG A 265 24.18 11.34 25.15
C ARG A 265 24.71 12.25 26.25
N GLY A 266 26.01 12.57 26.20
CA GLY A 266 26.69 13.42 27.18
C GLY A 266 26.59 14.92 26.90
N VAL A 267 25.80 15.36 25.93
CA VAL A 267 25.65 16.79 25.58
C VAL A 267 25.17 17.60 26.78
N SER A 268 25.74 18.79 26.99
CA SER A 268 25.27 19.70 28.03
C SER A 268 23.95 20.36 27.66
N TRP A 269 23.21 20.89 28.64
CA TRP A 269 21.99 21.66 28.37
C TRP A 269 22.23 22.83 27.41
N GLU A 270 23.31 23.59 27.62
CA GLU A 270 23.65 24.74 26.79
C GLU A 270 23.95 24.33 25.34
N GLN A 271 24.70 23.24 25.15
CA GLN A 271 25.01 22.69 23.84
C GLN A 271 23.73 22.18 23.15
N LEU A 272 22.86 21.46 23.87
CA LEU A 272 21.59 20.99 23.35
C LEU A 272 20.70 22.17 22.94
N GLN A 273 20.56 23.19 23.79
CA GLN A 273 19.82 24.40 23.49
C GLN A 273 20.37 25.09 22.24
N HIS A 274 21.69 25.22 22.14
CA HIS A 274 22.35 25.80 20.98
C HIS A 274 22.11 25.00 19.69
N SER A 275 22.21 23.66 19.74
CA SER A 275 21.92 22.78 18.60
C SER A 275 20.47 22.92 18.12
N ILE A 276 19.50 22.99 19.05
CA ILE A 276 18.09 23.19 18.72
C ILE A 276 17.89 24.56 18.05
N LEU A 277 18.46 25.63 18.61
CA LEU A 277 18.38 26.98 18.04
C LEU A 277 19.04 27.06 16.65
N ALA A 278 20.18 26.39 16.45
CA ALA A 278 20.87 26.34 15.18
C ALA A 278 19.98 25.74 14.08
N GLN A 279 19.24 24.66 14.39
CA GLN A 279 18.28 24.07 13.45
C GLN A 279 17.10 25.01 13.12
N LEU A 280 16.79 25.93 14.03
CA LEU A 280 15.71 26.92 13.93
C LEU A 280 16.13 28.25 13.30
N ARG A 281 17.42 28.43 12.98
CA ARG A 281 17.96 29.72 12.52
C ARG A 281 17.22 30.30 11.32
N ALA A 282 16.79 29.47 10.38
CA ALA A 282 16.03 29.89 9.20
C ALA A 282 14.63 30.47 9.51
N LEU A 283 14.12 30.24 10.73
CA LEU A 283 12.80 30.67 11.18
C LEU A 283 12.87 31.81 12.21
N LEU A 284 14.06 32.15 12.71
CA LEU A 284 14.25 33.26 13.65
C LEU A 284 14.18 34.61 12.94
N ARG A 285 13.51 35.58 13.58
CA ARG A 285 13.45 36.98 13.12
C ARG A 285 14.79 37.70 13.35
N GLY A 286 15.71 37.63 12.38
CA GLY A 286 16.98 38.39 12.38
C GLY A 286 18.06 37.84 13.32
N GLU A 287 19.19 38.56 13.45
CA GLU A 287 20.30 38.21 14.36
C GLU A 287 19.91 38.44 15.84
N VAL A 288 18.92 37.70 16.32
CA VAL A 288 18.69 37.62 17.76
C VAL A 288 19.84 36.80 18.33
N ARG A 289 20.81 37.48 18.94
CA ARG A 289 21.76 36.84 19.83
C ARG A 289 20.96 36.24 20.97
N ALA A 290 20.93 34.91 21.05
CA ALA A 290 20.46 34.19 22.23
C ALA A 290 21.45 34.43 23.39
N GLN A 291 21.59 35.68 23.82
CA GLN A 291 22.45 36.12 24.91
C GLN A 291 21.60 36.24 26.17
N GLY A 292 21.62 35.19 26.97
CA GLY A 292 21.01 35.12 28.29
C GLY A 292 21.35 33.79 28.95
N ALA A 293 21.74 33.82 30.22
CA ALA A 293 22.18 32.65 31.01
C ALA A 293 21.03 31.71 31.44
N GLY A 294 19.92 31.69 30.69
CA GLY A 294 18.68 31.00 31.08
C GLY A 294 18.11 30.08 29.99
N ALA A 295 17.25 29.14 30.41
CA ALA A 295 16.52 28.27 29.50
C ALA A 295 15.47 29.08 28.72
N LEU A 296 15.61 29.12 27.39
CA LEU A 296 14.69 29.85 26.50
C LEU A 296 13.37 29.10 26.24
N PHE A 297 13.38 27.80 26.49
CA PHE A 297 12.26 26.90 26.29
C PHE A 297 12.37 25.71 27.23
N ARG A 298 11.28 24.97 27.37
CA ARG A 298 11.24 23.70 28.09
C ARG A 298 11.26 22.54 27.09
N ILE A 299 11.97 21.47 27.43
CA ILE A 299 12.01 20.26 26.61
C ILE A 299 11.23 19.17 27.33
N ARG A 300 10.23 18.60 26.66
CA ARG A 300 9.39 17.52 27.16
C ARG A 300 9.59 16.28 26.30
N LEU A 301 9.64 15.09 26.90
CA LEU A 301 9.58 13.85 26.14
C LEU A 301 8.17 13.62 25.59
N ALA A 302 8.08 13.27 24.31
CA ALA A 302 6.84 12.98 23.61
C ALA A 302 6.71 11.48 23.32
N GLY A 303 5.49 10.95 23.43
CA GLY A 303 5.16 9.57 23.06
C GLY A 303 5.56 8.51 24.09
N GLY A 304 4.68 8.28 25.06
CA GLY A 304 4.69 7.16 26.01
C GLY A 304 3.45 7.24 26.93
N SER A 305 3.01 6.13 27.53
CA SER A 305 1.90 6.14 28.52
C SER A 305 2.32 6.62 29.92
N ALA A 306 3.62 6.91 30.10
CA ALA A 306 4.19 7.38 31.35
C ALA A 306 3.92 8.89 31.57
N PRO A 307 3.91 9.37 32.82
CA PRO A 307 3.75 10.79 33.11
C PRO A 307 4.79 11.62 32.36
N CYS A 308 4.35 12.73 31.76
CA CYS A 308 5.16 13.68 31.01
C CYS A 308 6.46 14.03 31.76
N ALA A 309 7.60 13.58 31.23
CA ALA A 309 8.91 13.93 31.78
C ALA A 309 9.45 15.19 31.05
N TYR A 310 9.71 16.23 31.83
CA TYR A 310 10.48 17.39 31.37
C TYR A 310 11.97 17.16 31.64
N LEU A 311 12.81 17.55 30.69
CA LEU A 311 14.25 17.60 30.91
C LEU A 311 14.58 18.87 31.70
N SER A 312 15.36 18.73 32.78
CA SER A 312 15.74 19.85 33.63
C SER A 312 16.91 20.63 33.03
N PRO A 313 16.84 21.97 32.96
CA PRO A 313 18.00 22.80 32.61
C PRO A 313 19.18 22.69 33.57
N GLN A 314 18.94 22.20 34.80
CA GLN A 314 19.96 22.03 35.82
C GLN A 314 20.70 20.68 35.68
N ASP A 315 20.19 19.77 34.85
CA ASP A 315 20.87 18.50 34.58
C ASP A 315 22.08 18.75 33.67
N PRO A 316 23.32 18.39 34.09
CA PRO A 316 24.49 18.56 33.25
C PRO A 316 24.45 17.70 31.98
N ARG A 317 23.66 16.62 31.96
CA ARG A 317 23.54 15.68 30.83
C ARG A 317 22.07 15.28 30.64
N PRO A 318 21.21 16.20 30.15
CA PRO A 318 19.76 15.98 30.08
C PRO A 318 19.37 14.78 29.22
N LEU A 319 20.17 14.42 28.20
CA LEU A 319 19.90 13.25 27.37
C LEU A 319 20.26 11.93 28.04
N CYS A 320 21.02 11.92 29.15
CA CYS A 320 21.27 10.73 29.97
C CYS A 320 20.13 10.41 30.95
N HIS A 321 19.05 11.19 30.94
CA HIS A 321 17.93 11.00 31.85
C HIS A 321 17.24 9.64 31.62
N PRO A 322 16.85 8.87 32.67
CA PRO A 322 16.27 7.53 32.52
C PRO A 322 15.02 7.44 31.65
N ALA A 323 14.24 8.53 31.56
CA ALA A 323 13.09 8.59 30.67
C ALA A 323 13.49 8.55 29.18
N VAL A 324 14.67 9.08 28.84
CA VAL A 324 15.23 9.05 27.48
C VAL A 324 15.67 7.63 27.13
N ASP A 325 16.24 6.89 28.09
CA ASP A 325 16.58 5.46 27.89
C ASP A 325 15.36 4.62 27.56
N ARG A 326 14.29 4.78 28.35
CA ARG A 326 13.02 4.09 28.07
C ARG A 326 12.45 4.48 26.72
N ALA A 327 12.51 5.77 26.36
CA ALA A 327 12.04 6.23 25.06
C ALA A 327 12.85 5.64 23.89
N LEU A 328 14.17 5.49 24.03
CA LEU A 328 15.02 4.83 23.01
C LEU A 328 14.69 3.35 22.88
N GLN A 329 14.41 2.65 23.97
CA GLN A 329 13.99 1.24 23.92
C GLN A 329 12.64 1.04 23.21
N LEU A 330 11.78 2.06 23.24
CA LEU A 330 10.48 2.08 22.58
C LEU A 330 10.54 2.61 21.13
N SER A 331 11.72 2.96 20.62
CA SER A 331 11.83 3.34 19.20
C SER A 331 11.58 2.10 18.33
N GLY A 332 10.63 2.21 17.39
CA GLY A 332 10.27 1.11 16.50
C GLY A 332 11.48 0.57 15.71
N VAL A 333 11.44 -0.73 15.41
CA VAL A 333 12.46 -1.41 14.59
C VAL A 333 12.48 -0.90 13.14
N GLY A 334 13.66 -0.96 12.51
CA GLY A 334 13.89 -0.58 11.10
C GLY A 334 14.63 0.72 10.89
N GLY A 335 14.14 1.79 11.53
CA GLY A 335 14.79 3.09 11.51
C GLY A 335 15.89 3.23 12.58
N PRO A 336 16.63 4.35 12.56
CA PRO A 336 17.63 4.62 13.58
C PRO A 336 16.95 4.87 14.95
N PRO A 337 17.60 4.48 16.06
CA PRO A 337 17.06 4.68 17.40
C PRO A 337 16.89 6.16 17.69
N HIS A 338 15.70 6.54 18.15
CA HIS A 338 15.31 7.93 18.27
C HIS A 338 14.41 8.19 19.45
N VAL A 339 14.43 9.43 19.93
CA VAL A 339 13.49 9.95 20.92
C VAL A 339 12.72 11.12 20.32
N LYS A 340 11.44 11.22 20.70
CA LYS A 340 10.59 12.33 20.31
C LYS A 340 10.57 13.34 21.45
N LEU A 341 10.86 14.59 21.15
CA LEU A 341 10.84 15.68 22.11
C LEU A 341 9.91 16.79 21.62
N THR A 342 9.25 17.44 22.56
CA THR A 342 8.47 18.64 22.33
C THR A 342 9.20 19.80 22.98
N VAL A 343 9.51 20.81 22.17
CA VAL A 343 10.10 22.07 22.61
C VAL A 343 8.97 23.06 22.85
N GLU A 344 8.75 23.40 24.12
CA GLU A 344 7.67 24.27 24.58
C GLU A 344 8.19 25.67 24.84
N TRP A 345 7.64 26.64 24.10
CA TRP A 345 8.02 28.05 24.17
C TRP A 345 6.94 28.82 24.91
N ASP A 346 7.30 29.71 25.84
CA ASP A 346 6.32 30.67 26.33
C ASP A 346 5.89 31.63 25.21
N VAL A 347 4.67 32.17 25.32
CA VAL A 347 4.07 33.00 24.26
C VAL A 347 4.93 34.23 23.98
N SER A 348 5.51 34.85 25.01
CA SER A 348 6.30 36.08 24.86
C SER A 348 7.62 35.83 24.12
N THR A 349 8.30 34.72 24.42
CA THR A 349 9.54 34.32 23.75
C THR A 349 9.26 33.85 22.33
N LYS A 350 8.16 33.13 22.11
CA LYS A 350 7.74 32.73 20.76
C LYS A 350 7.51 33.95 19.86
N GLU A 351 6.69 34.90 20.29
CA GLU A 351 6.38 36.11 19.49
C GLU A 351 7.62 36.97 19.23
N ARG A 352 8.53 37.06 20.21
CA ARG A 352 9.79 37.79 20.07
C ARG A 352 10.74 37.17 19.05
N LEU A 353 10.93 35.84 19.11
CA LEU A 353 11.94 35.14 18.31
C LEU A 353 11.43 34.74 16.92
N PHE A 354 10.16 34.37 16.82
CA PHE A 354 9.56 33.78 15.62
C PHE A 354 8.45 34.67 15.07
N GLY A 355 7.74 35.38 15.94
CA GLY A 355 6.54 36.14 15.58
C GLY A 355 5.40 35.25 15.14
N ASN A 356 4.58 35.79 14.23
CA ASN A 356 3.46 35.07 13.64
C ASN A 356 3.92 34.12 12.52
N ILE A 357 4.60 33.04 12.89
CA ILE A 357 4.85 31.92 11.98
C ILE A 357 3.53 31.16 11.82
N GLN A 358 2.92 31.33 10.65
CA GLN A 358 1.73 30.61 10.19
C GLN A 358 1.99 29.09 10.05
N GLU A 359 0.90 28.35 9.82
CA GLU A 359 0.87 26.90 9.59
C GLU A 359 1.97 26.38 8.66
N GLU A 360 2.29 25.09 8.84
CA GLU A 360 3.32 24.40 8.06
C GLU A 360 2.99 24.40 6.55
N VAL A 361 3.68 25.24 5.79
CA VAL A 361 3.63 25.23 4.33
C VAL A 361 4.69 24.24 3.82
N VAL A 362 4.26 23.01 3.51
CA VAL A 362 5.09 22.01 2.84
C VAL A 362 4.76 22.02 1.34
N GLN A 363 5.80 22.03 0.51
CA GLN A 363 5.65 21.97 -0.94
C GLN A 363 5.27 20.54 -1.36
N ASP A 364 4.19 20.41 -2.13
CA ASP A 364 3.80 19.14 -2.74
C ASP A 364 4.66 18.87 -3.98
N ALA A 365 5.24 17.67 -4.05
CA ALA A 365 5.88 17.15 -5.25
C ALA A 365 4.84 16.78 -6.31
N GLU A 366 5.30 16.65 -7.56
CA GLU A 366 4.45 16.20 -8.68
C GLU A 366 3.82 14.82 -8.40
N SER A 367 4.53 13.93 -7.69
CA SER A 367 4.05 12.60 -7.30
C SER A 367 2.74 12.65 -6.49
N VAL A 368 2.52 13.70 -5.69
CA VAL A 368 1.25 13.90 -4.97
C VAL A 368 0.07 14.01 -5.94
N ARG A 369 0.20 14.84 -6.97
CA ARG A 369 -0.86 15.05 -7.96
C ARG A 369 -1.07 13.81 -8.83
N LEU A 370 0.02 13.18 -9.27
CA LEU A 370 -0.04 11.95 -10.07
C LEU A 370 -0.77 10.84 -9.33
N GLN A 371 -0.42 10.59 -8.06
CA GLN A 371 -1.07 9.53 -7.29
C GLN A 371 -2.52 9.84 -6.95
N GLN A 372 -2.87 11.09 -6.68
CA GLN A 372 -4.25 11.51 -6.51
C GLN A 372 -5.08 11.29 -7.78
N GLN A 373 -4.54 11.64 -8.95
CA GLN A 373 -5.23 11.44 -10.22
C GLN A 373 -5.42 9.95 -10.55
N ALA A 374 -4.34 9.16 -10.43
CA ALA A 374 -4.39 7.72 -10.66
C ALA A 374 -5.41 7.02 -9.75
N HIS A 375 -5.50 7.42 -8.47
CA HIS A 375 -6.44 6.80 -7.54
C HIS A 375 -7.87 7.34 -7.65
N ARG A 376 -8.08 8.52 -8.26
CA ARG A 376 -9.42 9.04 -8.58
C ARG A 376 -10.02 8.44 -9.84
N GLN A 377 -9.20 8.02 -10.80
CA GLN A 377 -9.68 7.33 -11.98
C GLN A 377 -10.35 6.01 -11.58
N GLN A 378 -11.49 5.70 -12.20
CA GLN A 378 -12.16 4.41 -12.02
C GLN A 378 -11.16 3.30 -12.36
N HIS A 379 -11.14 2.27 -11.51
CA HIS A 379 -10.30 1.10 -11.77
C HIS A 379 -10.82 0.40 -13.03
N SER A 380 -10.02 0.46 -14.10
CA SER A 380 -10.24 -0.34 -15.30
C SER A 380 -9.41 -1.61 -15.20
N CYS A 381 -10.00 -2.73 -15.56
CA CYS A 381 -9.30 -3.98 -15.78
C CYS A 381 -9.59 -4.49 -17.19
N THR A 382 -8.71 -5.32 -17.70
CA THR A 382 -8.90 -6.03 -18.96
C THR A 382 -9.52 -7.40 -18.69
N LEU A 383 -10.21 -7.96 -19.69
CA LEU A 383 -10.76 -9.31 -19.59
C LEU A 383 -9.66 -10.36 -19.32
N ASP A 384 -8.47 -10.15 -19.88
CA ASP A 384 -7.30 -11.01 -19.66
C ASP A 384 -6.88 -11.04 -18.19
N GLU A 385 -6.82 -9.89 -17.51
CA GLU A 385 -6.52 -9.81 -16.07
C GLU A 385 -7.55 -10.56 -15.23
N CYS A 386 -8.83 -10.51 -15.59
CA CYS A 386 -9.88 -11.28 -14.91
C CYS A 386 -9.68 -12.80 -15.09
N PHE A 387 -9.31 -13.25 -16.31
CA PHE A 387 -9.02 -14.66 -16.58
C PHE A 387 -7.76 -15.16 -15.86
N GLN A 388 -6.74 -14.32 -15.73
CA GLN A 388 -5.53 -14.67 -14.97
C GLN A 388 -5.83 -14.92 -13.49
N LEU A 389 -6.78 -14.19 -12.90
CA LEU A 389 -7.22 -14.44 -11.52
C LEU A 389 -8.02 -15.74 -11.42
N TYR A 390 -9.00 -15.92 -12.32
CA TYR A 390 -9.83 -17.13 -12.39
C TYR A 390 -8.98 -18.41 -12.50
N THR A 391 -7.95 -18.40 -13.34
CA THR A 391 -7.09 -19.57 -13.58
C THR A 391 -6.04 -19.83 -12.50
N LYS A 392 -5.72 -18.85 -11.65
CA LYS A 392 -4.82 -19.06 -10.50
C LYS A 392 -5.49 -19.83 -9.37
N GLU A 393 -6.79 -19.62 -9.16
CA GLU A 393 -7.56 -20.35 -8.13
C GLU A 393 -7.68 -21.84 -8.45
N GLU A 394 -7.70 -22.21 -9.74
CA GLU A 394 -7.76 -23.60 -10.23
C GLU A 394 -6.41 -24.35 -10.16
N GLN A 395 -5.30 -23.69 -9.78
CA GLN A 395 -3.97 -24.30 -9.67
C GLN A 395 -3.58 -24.72 -8.24
N VAL A 396 -4.46 -24.49 -7.27
CA VAL A 396 -4.28 -24.88 -5.85
C VAL A 396 -5.05 -26.16 -5.58
#